data_AF-A0A2V9U255-F1
#
_entry.id   AF-A0A2V9U255-F1
#
_cell.length_a   1.000
_cell.length_b   1.000
_cell.length_c   1.000
_cell.angle_alpha   90.00
_cell.angle_beta   90.00
_cell.angle_gamma   90.00
#
_symmetry.space_group_name_H-M   'P 1'
#
loop_
_entity.id
_entity.type
_entity.pdbx_description
1 polymer ?
#
loop_
_entity_poly.entity_id
_entity_poly.type
_entity_poly.pdbx_seq_one_letter_code
_entity_poly.pdbx_strand_id
1 'polypeptide(L)'
;FAVDSKSGKVAIKGWREVTRISPAGMMQTLESYCGAFLYTHVDTEGLMKGIPLEVVRALRAVTSRQLIVAGGITSQEEVNQLDELGIDAVVGMAIYSGRMNLESSRA
;
A
#
# COMPACT_ATOMS: atom_id res chain seq x y z
N PHE A 1 -0.11 1.54 -11.91
CA PHE A 1 1.32 1.88 -11.78
C PHE A 1 1.76 1.53 -10.37
N ALA A 2 2.91 0.87 -10.21
CA ALA A 2 3.43 0.50 -8.89
C ALA A 2 4.27 1.65 -8.31
N VAL A 3 3.98 2.04 -7.07
CA VAL A 3 4.66 3.10 -6.32
C VAL A 3 5.18 2.50 -5.02
N ASP A 4 6.47 2.18 -5.01
CA ASP A 4 7.14 1.73 -3.80
C ASP A 4 7.66 2.94 -3.02
N SER A 5 7.35 3.01 -1.74
CA SER A 5 7.74 4.13 -0.87
C SER A 5 8.58 3.68 0.29
N LYS A 6 9.74 4.33 0.45
CA LYS A 6 10.66 4.17 1.57
C LYS A 6 10.99 5.52 2.16
N SER A 7 10.82 5.67 3.46
CA SER A 7 11.01 6.93 4.19
C SER A 7 10.23 8.10 3.59
N GLY A 8 8.99 7.84 3.16
CA GLY A 8 8.08 8.84 2.58
C GLY A 8 8.46 9.31 1.16
N LYS A 9 9.35 8.60 0.48
CA LYS A 9 9.85 8.93 -0.87
C LYS A 9 9.77 7.72 -1.79
N VAL A 10 9.58 7.97 -3.08
CA VAL A 10 9.52 6.91 -4.09
C VAL A 10 10.88 6.23 -4.20
N ALA A 11 10.87 4.91 -4.08
CA ALA A 11 12.03 4.04 -4.23
C ALA A 11 11.98 3.30 -5.58
N ILE A 12 13.13 3.15 -6.23
CA ILE A 12 13.27 2.52 -7.55
C ILE A 12 14.43 1.51 -7.55
N LYS A 13 14.59 0.77 -8.66
CA LYS A 13 15.64 -0.24 -8.87
C LYS A 13 15.66 -1.30 -7.74
N GLY A 14 14.49 -1.85 -7.41
CA GLY A 14 14.35 -2.81 -6.30
C GLY A 14 14.66 -2.18 -4.95
N TRP A 15 14.16 -0.97 -4.72
CA TRP A 15 14.32 -0.16 -3.50
C TRP A 15 15.76 0.26 -3.14
N ARG A 16 16.71 0.09 -4.06
CA ARG A 16 18.12 0.45 -3.85
C ARG A 16 18.36 1.95 -3.98
N GLU A 17 17.49 2.65 -4.69
CA GLU A 17 17.62 4.09 -4.93
C GLU A 17 16.35 4.81 -4.48
N VAL A 18 16.50 5.79 -3.59
CA VAL A 18 15.39 6.61 -3.08
C VAL A 18 15.46 7.97 -3.75
N THR A 19 14.36 8.36 -4.39
CA THR A 19 14.25 9.63 -5.12
C THR A 19 13.85 10.77 -4.17
N ARG A 20 13.71 11.99 -4.71
CA ARG A 20 13.17 13.14 -3.97
C ARG A 20 11.63 13.24 -4.06
N ILE A 21 11.01 12.43 -4.91
CA ILE A 21 9.59 12.48 -5.24
C ILE A 21 8.78 11.83 -4.12
N SER A 22 7.69 12.47 -3.69
CA SER A 22 6.73 11.85 -2.77
C SER A 22 5.80 10.88 -3.51
N PRO A 23 5.27 9.85 -2.84
CA PRO A 23 4.31 8.93 -3.47
C PRO A 23 3.09 9.66 -4.04
N ALA A 24 2.54 10.62 -3.30
CA ALA A 24 1.42 11.46 -3.76
C ALA A 24 1.76 12.25 -5.04
N GLY A 25 2.94 12.89 -5.09
CA GLY A 25 3.37 13.64 -6.27
C GLY A 25 3.56 12.74 -7.50
N MET A 26 4.07 11.53 -7.31
CA MET A 26 4.16 10.53 -8.37
C MET A 26 2.76 10.11 -8.87
N MET A 27 1.84 9.82 -7.95
CA MET A 27 0.46 9.42 -8.30
C MET A 27 -0.25 10.50 -9.10
N GLN A 28 -0.21 11.75 -8.65
CA GLN A 28 -0.83 12.89 -9.36
C GLN A 28 -0.24 13.08 -10.76
N THR A 29 1.08 12.93 -10.91
CA THR A 29 1.75 13.06 -12.21
C THR A 29 1.32 11.96 -13.20
N LEU A 30 1.04 10.75 -12.70
CA LEU A 30 0.76 9.57 -13.51
C LEU A 30 -0.73 9.23 -13.64
N GLU A 31 -1.62 9.99 -12.99
CA GLU A 31 -3.04 9.67 -12.88
C GLU A 31 -3.78 9.59 -14.23
N SER A 32 -3.38 10.41 -15.21
CA SER A 32 -3.94 10.37 -16.57
C SER A 32 -3.41 9.20 -17.40
N TYR A 33 -2.36 8.53 -16.96
CA TYR A 33 -1.66 7.48 -17.71
C TYR A 33 -1.96 6.06 -17.19
N CYS A 34 -2.70 5.92 -16.09
CA CYS A 34 -3.04 4.61 -15.54
C CYS A 34 -4.42 4.56 -14.87
N GLY A 35 -5.01 3.36 -14.83
CA GLY A 35 -6.31 3.12 -14.21
C GLY A 35 -6.27 2.82 -12.71
N ALA A 36 -5.11 2.43 -12.19
CA ALA A 36 -4.93 1.98 -10.82
C ALA A 36 -3.50 2.25 -10.32
N PHE A 37 -3.34 2.39 -9.01
CA PHE A 37 -2.07 2.45 -8.31
C PHE A 37 -1.92 1.29 -7.34
N LEU A 38 -0.75 0.64 -7.36
CA LEU A 38 -0.32 -0.29 -6.31
C LEU A 38 0.73 0.43 -5.48
N TYR A 39 0.39 0.76 -4.24
CA TYR A 39 1.29 1.40 -3.30
C TYR A 39 1.87 0.38 -2.33
N THR A 40 3.21 0.29 -2.26
CA THR A 40 3.90 -0.56 -1.29
C THR A 40 4.60 0.31 -0.25
N HIS A 41 4.21 0.17 1.02
CA HIS A 41 4.97 0.78 2.11
C HIS A 41 6.17 -0.10 2.50
N VAL A 42 7.33 0.21 1.92
CA VAL A 42 8.56 -0.60 2.06
C VAL A 42 9.09 -0.58 3.49
N ASP A 43 8.86 0.51 4.25
CA ASP A 43 9.37 0.63 5.62
C ASP A 43 8.75 -0.40 6.59
N THR A 44 7.55 -0.91 6.31
CA THR A 44 6.85 -1.91 7.13
C THR A 44 6.73 -3.28 6.45
N GLU A 45 7.22 -3.40 5.22
CA GLU A 45 7.14 -4.66 4.48
C GLU A 45 7.94 -5.76 5.18
N GLY A 46 7.29 -6.92 5.39
CA GLY A 46 7.90 -8.07 6.08
C GLY A 46 8.14 -7.86 7.58
N LEU A 47 7.96 -6.65 8.11
CA LEU A 47 8.18 -6.34 9.52
C LEU A 47 6.98 -6.66 10.42
N MET A 48 5.81 -6.96 9.84
CA MET A 48 4.59 -7.32 10.58
C MET A 48 4.18 -6.25 11.60
N LYS A 49 4.29 -4.97 11.24
CA LYS A 49 4.01 -3.81 12.11
C LYS A 49 2.67 -3.11 11.82
N GLY A 50 1.91 -3.61 10.86
CA GLY A 50 0.70 -2.96 10.37
C GLY A 50 1.00 -1.90 9.31
N ILE A 51 -0.02 -1.55 8.54
CA ILE A 51 0.04 -0.47 7.55
C ILE A 51 -0.19 0.91 8.21
N PRO A 52 0.55 1.97 7.85
CA PRO A 52 0.30 3.30 8.38
C PRO A 52 -0.93 3.92 7.71
N LEU A 53 -2.10 3.74 8.32
CA LEU A 53 -3.39 4.21 7.77
C LEU A 53 -3.44 5.71 7.48
N GLU A 54 -2.75 6.55 8.26
CA GLU A 54 -2.69 8.00 7.99
C GLU A 54 -2.01 8.31 6.64
N VAL A 55 -0.94 7.58 6.31
CA VAL A 55 -0.27 7.71 5.01
C VAL A 55 -1.21 7.25 3.91
N VAL A 56 -1.89 6.13 4.13
CA VAL A 56 -2.83 5.57 3.15
C VAL A 56 -4.02 6.50 2.90
N ARG A 57 -4.61 7.10 3.94
CA ARG A 57 -5.68 8.10 3.84
C ARG A 57 -5.23 9.31 3.01
N ALA A 58 -4.02 9.79 3.23
CA ALA A 58 -3.47 10.89 2.43
C ALA A 58 -3.32 10.50 0.95
N LEU A 59 -2.93 9.26 0.63
CA LEU A 59 -2.83 8.79 -0.75
C LEU A 59 -4.20 8.59 -1.41
N ARG A 60 -5.20 8.10 -0.66
CA ARG A 60 -6.57 7.98 -1.13
C ARG A 60 -7.15 9.33 -1.55
N ALA A 61 -6.80 10.40 -0.82
CA ALA A 61 -7.29 11.75 -1.09
C ALA A 61 -6.70 12.41 -2.36
N VAL A 62 -5.59 11.90 -2.91
CA VAL A 62 -4.89 12.53 -4.05
C VAL A 62 -5.18 11.89 -5.40
N THR A 63 -5.99 10.84 -5.45
CA THR A 63 -6.39 10.20 -6.72
C THR A 63 -7.84 9.71 -6.64
N SER A 64 -8.54 9.69 -7.77
CA SER A 64 -9.83 9.00 -7.90
C SER A 64 -9.69 7.60 -8.54
N ARG A 65 -8.47 7.18 -8.90
CA ARG A 65 -8.19 5.86 -9.46
C ARG A 65 -8.29 4.77 -8.41
N GLN A 66 -8.36 3.52 -8.84
CA GLN A 66 -8.25 2.38 -7.92
C GLN A 66 -6.92 2.47 -7.17
N LEU A 67 -6.98 2.29 -5.85
CA LEU A 67 -5.80 2.28 -5.00
C LEU A 67 -5.73 0.93 -4.30
N ILE A 68 -4.63 0.25 -4.53
CA ILE A 68 -4.31 -1.04 -3.92
C ILE A 68 -3.11 -0.81 -3.00
N VAL A 69 -3.19 -1.26 -1.74
CA VAL A 69 -2.15 -1.04 -0.73
C VAL A 69 -1.52 -2.36 -0.29
N ALA A 70 -0.20 -2.35 -0.24
CA ALA A 70 0.64 -3.43 0.23
C ALA A 70 1.68 -2.90 1.24
N GLY A 71 2.37 -3.82 1.93
CA GLY A 71 3.49 -3.49 2.80
C GLY A 71 3.12 -3.48 4.28
N GLY A 72 3.04 -4.66 4.88
CA GLY A 72 2.96 -4.81 6.34
C GLY A 72 1.57 -4.96 6.94
N ILE A 73 0.52 -5.21 6.14
CA ILE A 73 -0.82 -5.54 6.64
C ILE A 73 -0.77 -6.84 7.44
N THR A 74 -1.31 -6.84 8.67
CA THR A 74 -1.20 -7.99 9.59
C THR A 74 -2.50 -8.59 10.09
N SER A 75 -3.62 -7.92 9.91
CA SER A 75 -4.91 -8.29 10.50
C SER A 75 -6.09 -8.05 9.56
N GLN A 76 -7.18 -8.80 9.75
CA GLN A 76 -8.43 -8.59 8.99
C GLN A 76 -9.04 -7.22 9.29
N GLU A 77 -8.84 -6.71 10.51
CA GLU A 77 -9.28 -5.37 10.89
C GLU A 77 -8.64 -4.29 10.01
N GLU A 78 -7.34 -4.38 9.73
CA GLU A 78 -6.66 -3.46 8.80
C GLU A 78 -7.24 -3.57 7.38
N VAL A 79 -7.61 -4.78 6.93
CA VAL A 79 -8.27 -4.97 5.62
C VAL A 79 -9.63 -4.30 5.59
N ASN A 80 -10.44 -4.48 6.63
CA ASN A 80 -11.77 -3.85 6.75
C ASN A 80 -11.65 -2.32 6.75
N GLN A 81 -10.67 -1.77 7.47
CA GLN A 81 -10.41 -0.33 7.51
C GLN A 81 -9.96 0.23 6.16
N LEU A 82 -9.28 -0.57 5.33
CA LEU A 82 -8.93 -0.18 3.95
C LEU A 82 -10.17 -0.24 3.05
N ASP A 83 -10.99 -1.27 3.19
CA ASP A 83 -12.24 -1.43 2.43
C ASP A 83 -13.23 -0.29 2.69
N GLU A 84 -13.39 0.13 3.95
CA GLU A 84 -14.19 1.31 4.33
C GLU A 84 -13.72 2.62 3.65
N LEU A 85 -12.44 2.68 3.27
CA LEU A 85 -11.84 3.80 2.55
C LEU A 85 -11.91 3.64 1.02
N GLY A 86 -12.48 2.55 0.51
CA GLY A 86 -12.48 2.20 -0.92
C GLY A 86 -11.08 1.89 -1.44
N ILE A 87 -10.30 1.14 -0.66
CA ILE A 87 -8.91 0.76 -0.94
C ILE A 87 -8.79 -0.75 -0.89
N ASP A 88 -8.26 -1.33 -1.97
CA ASP A 88 -7.98 -2.76 -2.02
C ASP A 88 -6.71 -3.09 -1.23
N ALA A 89 -6.69 -4.26 -0.57
CA ALA A 89 -5.55 -4.71 0.22
C ALA A 89 -4.81 -5.87 -0.46
N VAL A 90 -3.47 -5.84 -0.40
CA VAL A 90 -2.62 -6.98 -0.74
C VAL A 90 -1.93 -7.47 0.53
N VAL A 91 -2.28 -8.70 0.93
CA VAL A 91 -1.74 -9.34 2.14
C VAL A 91 -0.80 -10.48 1.74
N GLY A 92 0.47 -10.37 2.13
CA GLY A 92 1.50 -11.37 1.86
C GLY A 92 1.95 -12.10 3.13
N MET A 93 2.97 -11.54 3.79
CA MET A 93 3.67 -12.19 4.92
C MET A 93 2.75 -12.64 6.07
N ALA A 94 1.64 -11.94 6.32
CA ALA A 94 0.68 -12.35 7.35
C ALA A 94 0.00 -13.70 7.03
N ILE A 95 -0.26 -13.97 5.76
CA ILE A 95 -0.77 -15.27 5.29
C ILE A 95 0.33 -16.32 5.36
N TYR A 96 1.52 -16.03 4.80
CA TYR A 96 2.64 -16.98 4.79
C TYR A 96 3.13 -17.39 6.19
N SER A 97 3.07 -16.48 7.16
CA SER A 97 3.44 -16.76 8.56
C SER A 97 2.31 -17.39 9.38
N GLY A 98 1.13 -17.61 8.79
CA GLY A 98 -0.05 -18.14 9.48
C GLY A 98 -0.70 -17.19 10.49
N ARG A 99 -0.26 -15.92 10.54
CA ARG A 99 -0.85 -14.89 11.42
C ARG A 99 -2.27 -14.53 11.00
N MET A 100 -2.54 -14.61 9.70
CA MET A 100 -3.87 -14.47 9.12
C MET A 100 -4.16 -15.71 8.27
N ASN A 101 -5.40 -16.18 8.31
CA ASN A 101 -5.82 -17.36 7.56
C ASN A 101 -6.78 -16.94 6.43
N LEU A 102 -6.56 -17.48 5.24
CA LEU A 102 -7.39 -17.23 4.06
C LEU A 102 -8.82 -17.74 4.24
N GLU A 103 -9.01 -18.84 4.98
CA GLU A 103 -10.33 -19.44 5.25
C GLU A 103 -11.27 -18.47 5.99
N SER A 104 -10.72 -17.59 6.84
CA SER A 104 -11.48 -16.59 7.60
C SER A 104 -11.80 -15.31 6.81
N SER A 105 -11.21 -15.14 5.63
CA SER A 105 -11.17 -13.87 4.88
C SER A 105 -12.11 -13.80 3.68
N ARG A 106 -13.12 -14.69 3.62
CA ARG A 106 -14.18 -14.59 2.60
C ARG A 106 -15.09 -13.40 2.90
N ALA A 107 -14.85 -12.29 2.23
CA ALA A 107 -15.83 -11.22 1.99
C ALA A 107 -16.85 -11.66 0.93
#